data_AF-A0A2D7ZMT3-F1
#
_entry.id   AF-A0A2D7ZMT3-F1
#
_cell.length_a   1.000
_cell.length_b   1.000
_cell.length_c   1.000
_cell.angle_alpha   90.00
_cell.angle_beta   90.00
_cell.angle_gamma   90.00
#
_symmetry.space_group_name_H-M   'P 1'
#
loop_
_entity.id
_entity.type
_entity.pdbx_description
1 polymer ?
#
loop_
_entity_poly.entity_id
_entity_poly.type
_entity_poly.pdbx_seq_one_letter_code
_entity_poly.pdbx_strand_id
1 'polypeptide(L)' 'MTEVVIVAAARTPVGSFNGALASLPAHELGRVAISAAIERAG' A
#
# COMPACT_ATOMS: atom_id res chain seq x y z
N MET A 1 -7.29 18.11 23.45
CA MET A 1 -7.36 17.74 22.02
C MET A 1 -6.13 16.93 21.71
N THR A 2 -6.26 15.80 21.01
CA THR A 2 -5.12 14.97 20.63
C THR A 2 -4.76 15.28 19.19
N GLU A 3 -3.51 15.66 18.93
CA GLU A 3 -3.01 15.90 17.58
C GLU A 3 -2.88 14.56 16.83
N VAL A 4 -3.45 14.49 15.62
CA VAL A 4 -3.36 13.31 14.75
C VAL A 4 -2.43 13.66 13.59
N VAL A 5 -1.41 12.82 13.39
CA VAL A 5 -0.37 13.04 12.37
C VAL A 5 -0.24 11.83 11.43
N ILE A 6 0.15 12.09 10.18
CA ILE A 6 0.50 11.05 9.21
C ILE A 6 2.01 10.84 9.26
N VAL A 7 2.45 9.66 9.71
CA VAL A 7 3.88 9.35 9.89
C VAL A 7 4.51 8.65 8.68
N ALA A 8 3.71 7.99 7.84
CA ALA A 8 4.18 7.32 6.64
C ALA A 8 3.05 7.15 5.62
N ALA A 9 3.44 6.91 4.36
CA ALA A 9 2.53 6.57 3.28
C ALA A 9 3.24 5.63 2.27
N ALA A 10 2.47 4.70 1.71
CA ALA A 10 2.94 3.80 0.65
C ALA A 10 1.79 3.44 -0.31
N ARG A 11 2.16 3.04 -1.53
CA ARG A 11 1.25 2.55 -2.56
C ARG A 11 1.93 1.50 -3.42
N THR A 12 1.13 0.64 -4.03
CA THR A 12 1.57 -0.16 -5.17
C THR A 12 1.57 0.69 -6.45
N PRO A 13 2.25 0.25 -7.53
CA PRO A 13 1.99 0.75 -8.87
C PRO A 13 0.53 0.52 -9.28
N VAL A 14 0.00 1.37 -10.15
CA VAL A 14 -1.33 1.15 -10.73
C VAL A 14 -1.17 0.22 -11.93
N GLY A 15 -1.85 -0.93 -11.89
CA GLY A 15 -1.91 -1.85 -13.01
C GLY A 15 -3.01 -1.46 -14.02
N SER A 16 -2.73 -1.56 -15.30
CA SER A 16 -3.76 -1.51 -16.34
C SER A 16 -4.65 -2.76 -16.28
N PHE A 17 -5.86 -2.65 -16.83
CA PHE A 17 -6.77 -3.79 -16.96
C PHE A 17 -6.09 -4.93 -17.74
N ASN A 18 -6.13 -6.16 -17.20
CA ASN A 18 -5.40 -7.33 -17.72
C ASN A 18 -3.87 -7.12 -17.86
N GLY A 19 -3.28 -6.19 -17.11
CA GLY A 19 -1.85 -5.88 -17.12
C GLY A 19 -1.02 -6.62 -16.07
N ALA A 20 0.12 -6.04 -15.70
CA ALA A 20 1.16 -6.67 -14.87
C ALA A 20 0.71 -7.13 -13.48
N LEU A 21 -0.39 -6.59 -12.94
CA LEU A 21 -0.92 -6.96 -11.62
C LEU A 21 -2.20 -7.79 -11.70
N ALA A 22 -2.64 -8.20 -12.91
CA ALA A 22 -3.95 -8.82 -13.10
C ALA A 22 -4.12 -10.17 -12.41
N SER A 23 -3.04 -10.94 -12.26
CA SER A 23 -3.06 -12.23 -11.59
C SER A 23 -2.94 -12.15 -10.07
N LEU A 24 -2.68 -10.95 -9.51
CA LEU A 24 -2.51 -10.76 -8.07
C LEU A 24 -3.86 -10.47 -7.41
N PRO A 25 -4.26 -11.23 -6.38
CA PRO A 25 -5.44 -10.90 -5.59
C PRO A 25 -5.31 -9.52 -4.93
N ALA A 26 -6.43 -8.79 -4.81
CA ALA A 26 -6.42 -7.44 -4.25
C ALA A 26 -5.84 -7.36 -2.83
N HIS A 27 -6.07 -8.38 -1.99
CA HIS A 27 -5.54 -8.41 -0.63
C HIS A 27 -4.01 -8.51 -0.59
N GLU A 28 -3.37 -9.14 -1.59
CA GLU A 28 -1.91 -9.17 -1.69
C GLU A 28 -1.34 -7.78 -2.00
N LEU A 29 -2.01 -7.01 -2.86
CA LEU A 29 -1.64 -5.60 -3.11
C LEU A 29 -1.79 -4.75 -1.84
N GLY A 30 -2.88 -4.97 -1.08
CA GLY A 30 -3.10 -4.32 0.22
C GLY A 30 -2.03 -4.70 1.24
N ARG A 31 -1.68 -5.98 1.35
CA ARG A 31 -0.61 -6.48 2.22
C ARG A 31 0.70 -5.76 1.94
N VAL A 32 1.11 -5.67 0.67
CA VAL A 32 2.35 -4.96 0.27
C VAL A 32 2.30 -3.48 0.66
N ALA A 33 1.19 -2.79 0.37
CA ALA A 33 1.05 -1.37 0.69
C ALA A 33 1.10 -1.11 2.21
N ILE A 34 0.40 -1.93 3.01
CA ILE A 34 0.36 -1.79 4.47
C ILE A 34 1.73 -2.11 5.08
N SER A 35 2.35 -3.24 4.72
CA SER A 35 3.67 -3.61 5.23
C SER A 35 4.72 -2.52 4.94
N ALA A 36 4.72 -1.97 3.72
CA ALA A 36 5.64 -0.90 3.37
C ALA A 36 5.35 0.42 4.12
N ALA A 37 4.09 0.74 4.40
CA ALA A 37 3.74 1.92 5.19
C ALA A 37 4.21 1.79 6.65
N ILE A 38 4.07 0.60 7.24
CA ILE A 38 4.55 0.31 8.60
C ILE A 38 6.08 0.40 8.64
N GLU A 39 6.79 -0.27 7.72
CA GLU A 39 8.25 -0.24 7.65
C GLU A 39 8.82 1.18 7.48
N ARG A 40 8.14 2.04 6.71
CA ARG A 40 8.54 3.45 6.53
C ARG A 40 8.27 4.32 7.75
N ALA A 41 7.36 3.90 8.63
CA ALA A 41 7.04 4.65 9.84
C ALA A 41 8.13 4.53 10.92
N GLY A 42 9.09 3.60 10.77
CA GLY A 42 10.17 3.32 11.70
C GLY A 42 9.99 1.97 12.38
#